data_AF-A0A8T7L0E6-F1
#
_entry.id   AF-A0A8T7L0E6-F1
#
_cell.length_a   1.000
_cell.length_b   1.000
_cell.length_c   1.000
_cell.angle_alpha   90.00
_cell.angle_beta   90.00
_cell.angle_gamma   90.00
#
_symmetry.space_group_name_H-M   'P 1'
#
loop_
_entity.id
_entity.type
_entity.pdbx_description
1 polymer ?
#
loop_
_entity_poly.entity_id
_entity_poly.type
_entity_poly.pdbx_seq_one_letter_code
_entity_poly.pdbx_strand_id
1 'polypeptide(L)'
;MASEVQLLDLLSAVTDALLADDSADVDTIVAQYAVPRAEVDSLIGIIRRLHLTLVGAQPSRRFVRRLKHDLVGMSDRNVVARIRYLPARVQIAAGIALVAGFMLLTRHRMLDDVRREKREVPAL
;
A
#
# COMPACT_ATOMS: atom_id res chain seq x y z
N MET A 1 36.42 -0.02 -11.61
CA MET A 1 35.21 -0.87 -11.63
C MET A 1 34.11 -0.05 -11.02
N ALA A 2 33.05 0.25 -11.79
CA ALA A 2 31.90 0.96 -11.23
C ALA A 2 31.26 0.11 -10.13
N SER A 3 30.71 0.76 -9.11
CA SER A 3 29.93 0.02 -8.11
C SER A 3 28.70 -0.57 -8.79
N GLU A 4 28.33 -1.81 -8.45
CA GLU A 4 27.14 -2.49 -8.98
C GLU A 4 25.87 -1.63 -8.85
N VAL A 5 25.75 -0.87 -7.74
CA VAL A 5 24.66 0.08 -7.52
C VAL A 5 24.60 1.16 -8.60
N GLN A 6 25.73 1.77 -8.97
CA GLN A 6 25.78 2.79 -10.03
C GLN A 6 25.40 2.24 -11.40
N LEU A 7 25.76 0.99 -11.69
CA LEU A 7 25.36 0.32 -12.92
C LEU A 7 23.84 0.11 -12.95
N LEU A 8 23.25 -0.36 -11.84
CA LEU A 8 21.81 -0.58 -11.73
C LEU A 8 21.03 0.73 -11.84
N ASP A 9 21.49 1.79 -11.17
CA ASP A 9 20.87 3.11 -11.21
C ASP A 9 20.91 3.69 -12.64
N LEU A 10 22.04 3.53 -13.34
CA LEU A 10 22.19 3.95 -14.74
C LEU A 10 21.18 3.21 -15.64
N LEU A 11 21.11 1.88 -15.55
CA LEU A 11 20.21 1.08 -16.38
C LEU A 11 18.74 1.40 -16.11
N SER A 12 18.39 1.67 -14.84
CA SER A 12 17.06 2.15 -14.47
C SER A 12 16.76 3.50 -15.12
N ALA A 13 17.65 4.48 -14.98
CA ALA A 13 17.47 5.82 -15.56
C ALA A 13 17.33 5.80 -17.08
N VAL A 14 18.14 4.97 -17.77
CA VAL A 14 18.03 4.79 -19.23
C VAL A 14 16.71 4.14 -19.62
N THR A 15 16.25 3.14 -18.86
CA THR A 15 14.97 2.48 -19.11
C THR A 15 13.81 3.44 -18.93
N ASP A 16 13.82 4.24 -17.86
CA ASP A 16 12.78 5.23 -17.57
C ASP A 16 12.72 6.33 -18.63
N ALA A 17 13.87 6.84 -19.07
CA ALA A 17 13.94 7.83 -20.15
C ALA A 17 13.39 7.29 -21.47
N LEU A 18 13.70 6.04 -21.82
CA LEU A 18 13.15 5.39 -23.00
C LEU A 18 11.64 5.16 -22.89
N LEU A 19 11.12 4.80 -21.70
CA LEU A 19 9.69 4.60 -21.49
C LEU A 19 8.88 5.89 -21.47
N ALA A 20 9.49 7.01 -21.09
CA ALA A 20 8.85 8.31 -21.08
C ALA A 20 8.66 8.91 -22.48
N ASP A 21 9.19 8.26 -23.54
CA ASP A 21 9.34 8.83 -24.89
C ASP A 21 10.06 10.21 -24.85
N ASP A 22 10.81 10.46 -23.77
CA ASP A 22 11.64 11.65 -23.67
C ASP A 22 12.77 11.47 -24.67
N SER A 23 12.90 12.44 -25.58
CA SER A 23 14.04 12.56 -26.49
C SER A 23 15.37 12.87 -25.77
N ALA A 24 15.38 12.67 -24.44
CA ALA A 24 16.55 12.74 -23.60
C ALA A 24 17.64 11.85 -24.19
N ASP A 25 18.76 12.49 -24.50
CA ASP A 25 19.89 11.82 -25.09
C ASP A 25 20.47 10.83 -24.06
N VAL A 26 20.37 9.54 -24.38
CA VAL A 26 20.92 8.45 -23.57
C VAL A 26 22.41 8.69 -23.28
N ASP A 27 23.13 9.36 -24.18
CA ASP A 27 24.53 9.73 -23.98
C ASP A 27 24.72 10.70 -22.82
N THR A 28 23.76 11.60 -22.61
CA THR A 28 23.76 12.54 -21.47
C THR A 28 23.48 11.83 -20.16
N ILE A 29 22.58 10.85 -20.16
CA ILE A 29 22.29 10.03 -18.97
C ILE A 29 23.53 9.21 -18.60
N VAL A 30 24.14 8.51 -19.57
CA VAL A 30 25.35 7.71 -19.34
C VAL A 30 26.49 8.56 -18.78
N ALA A 31 26.65 9.80 -19.25
CA ALA A 31 27.69 10.71 -18.77
C ALA A 31 27.55 11.11 -17.29
N GLN A 32 26.35 11.01 -16.70
CA GLN A 32 26.11 11.33 -15.28
C GLN A 32 26.59 10.22 -14.34
N TYR A 33 26.82 9.01 -14.84
CA TYR A 33 27.23 7.87 -14.05
C TYR A 33 28.69 7.52 -14.32
N ALA A 34 29.42 7.14 -13.27
CA ALA A 34 30.83 6.77 -13.34
C ALA A 34 31.05 5.35 -13.89
N VAL A 35 30.28 4.95 -14.92
CA VAL A 35 30.31 3.62 -15.53
C VAL A 35 30.99 3.70 -16.91
N PRO A 36 31.99 2.87 -17.21
CA PRO A 36 32.61 2.84 -18.53
C PRO A 36 31.60 2.46 -19.63
N ARG A 37 31.53 3.25 -20.71
CA ARG A 37 30.62 3.00 -21.84
C ARG A 37 30.69 1.57 -22.39
N ALA A 38 31.90 1.05 -22.53
CA ALA A 38 32.15 -0.30 -23.03
C ALA A 38 31.43 -1.40 -22.21
N GLU A 39 31.15 -1.16 -20.92
CA GLU A 39 30.46 -2.11 -20.05
C GLU A 39 28.92 -2.06 -20.23
N VAL A 40 28.38 -0.93 -20.70
CA VAL A 40 26.93 -0.66 -20.74
C VAL A 40 26.33 -0.63 -22.14
N ASP A 41 27.12 -0.39 -23.19
CA ASP A 41 26.62 -0.27 -24.56
C ASP A 41 25.79 -1.49 -25.02
N SER A 42 26.23 -2.70 -24.65
CA SER A 42 25.50 -3.93 -24.98
C SER A 42 24.15 -4.00 -24.27
N LEU A 43 24.09 -3.60 -23.00
CA LEU A 43 22.87 -3.59 -22.19
C LEU A 43 21.88 -2.51 -22.66
N ILE A 44 22.37 -1.31 -22.95
CA ILE A 44 21.57 -0.22 -23.52
C ILE A 44 20.99 -0.65 -24.88
N GLY A 45 21.78 -1.34 -25.70
CA GLY A 45 21.31 -1.91 -26.96
C GLY A 45 20.16 -2.91 -26.78
N ILE A 46 20.22 -3.74 -25.74
CA ILE A 46 19.14 -4.68 -25.38
C ILE A 46 17.89 -3.90 -24.94
N ILE A 47 18.03 -2.91 -24.05
CA ILE A 47 16.89 -2.12 -23.54
C ILE A 47 16.17 -1.42 -24.71
N ARG A 48 16.91 -0.80 -25.64
CA ARG A 48 16.31 -0.17 -26.83
C ARG A 48 15.55 -1.16 -27.70
N ARG A 49 16.12 -2.35 -27.96
CA ARG A 49 15.44 -3.38 -28.74
C ARG A 49 14.18 -3.87 -28.05
N LEU A 50 14.24 -4.10 -26.74
CA LEU A 50 13.08 -4.51 -25.95
C LEU A 50 11.99 -3.45 -26.03
N HIS A 51 12.33 -2.18 -25.82
CA HIS A 51 11.38 -1.06 -25.94
C HIS A 51 10.69 -1.02 -27.31
N LEU A 52 11.43 -1.21 -28.41
CA LEU A 52 10.85 -1.27 -29.76
C LEU A 52 9.97 -2.50 -30.00
N THR A 53 10.27 -3.64 -29.37
CA THR A 53 9.50 -4.88 -29.54
C THR A 53 8.29 -4.99 -28.62
N LEU A 54 8.31 -4.33 -27.47
CA LEU A 54 7.25 -4.39 -26.49
C LEU A 54 6.15 -3.40 -26.85
N VAL A 55 4.92 -3.92 -26.98
CA VAL A 55 3.74 -3.08 -27.21
C VAL A 55 3.21 -2.61 -25.86
N GLY A 56 2.97 -1.30 -25.75
CA GLY A 56 2.33 -0.72 -24.56
C GLY A 56 1.00 -1.41 -24.26
N ALA A 57 0.91 -2.06 -23.09
CA ALA A 57 -0.31 -2.67 -22.61
C ALA A 57 -1.05 -1.71 -21.67
N GLN A 58 -2.33 -1.45 -21.93
CA GLN A 58 -3.12 -0.65 -20.99
C GLN A 58 -3.36 -1.44 -19.68
N PRO A 59 -3.14 -0.82 -18.52
CA PRO A 59 -3.44 -1.45 -17.25
C PRO A 59 -4.94 -1.69 -17.12
N SER A 60 -5.32 -2.83 -16.54
CA SER A 60 -6.73 -3.12 -16.32
C SER A 60 -7.37 -2.11 -15.36
N ARG A 61 -8.67 -1.81 -15.55
CA ARG A 61 -9.43 -0.92 -14.65
C ARG A 61 -9.34 -1.35 -13.18
N ARG A 62 -9.29 -2.67 -12.93
CA ARG A 62 -9.13 -3.25 -11.58
C ARG A 62 -7.77 -2.91 -10.98
N PHE A 63 -6.71 -3.00 -11.76
CA PHE A 63 -5.36 -2.65 -11.33
C PHE A 63 -5.27 -1.16 -10.99
N VAL A 64 -5.74 -0.28 -11.87
CA VAL A 64 -5.73 1.18 -11.65
C VAL A 64 -6.48 1.56 -10.38
N ARG A 65 -7.66 0.96 -10.15
CA ARG A 65 -8.45 1.21 -8.93
C ARG A 65 -7.70 0.78 -7.67
N ARG A 66 -7.08 -0.40 -7.67
CA ARG A 66 -6.28 -0.88 -6.53
C ARG A 66 -5.09 0.02 -6.26
N LEU A 67 -4.35 0.38 -7.31
CA LEU A 67 -3.19 1.27 -7.19
C LEU A 67 -3.57 2.63 -6.61
N LYS A 68 -4.72 3.20 -7.03
CA LYS A 68 -5.25 4.43 -6.45
C LYS A 68 -5.55 4.29 -4.96
N HIS A 69 -6.13 3.17 -4.53
CA HIS A 69 -6.38 2.90 -3.13
C HIS A 69 -5.07 2.82 -2.32
N ASP A 70 -4.07 2.12 -2.85
CA ASP A 70 -2.76 1.98 -2.21
C ASP A 70 -2.03 3.33 -2.07
N LEU A 71 -2.01 4.14 -3.14
CA LEU A 71 -1.35 5.45 -3.16
C LEU A 71 -2.00 6.50 -2.26
N VAL A 72 -3.33 6.47 -2.15
CA VAL A 72 -4.08 7.39 -1.27
C VAL A 72 -4.03 6.94 0.19
N GLY A 73 -3.38 5.81 0.49
CA GLY A 73 -3.36 5.23 1.84
C GLY A 73 -4.72 4.70 2.29
N MET A 74 -5.68 4.58 1.36
CA MET A 74 -6.92 3.84 1.54
C MET A 74 -6.60 2.36 1.40
N SER A 75 -5.71 1.85 2.26
CA SER A 75 -5.56 0.41 2.43
C SER A 75 -6.95 -0.10 2.77
N ASP A 76 -7.57 -0.80 1.82
CA ASP A 76 -8.85 -1.47 2.03
C ASP A 76 -8.65 -2.37 3.24
N ARG A 77 -9.06 -1.86 4.40
CA ARG A 77 -9.18 -2.62 5.63
C ARG A 77 -10.23 -3.68 5.32
N ASN A 78 -9.76 -4.77 4.74
CA ASN A 78 -10.46 -6.02 4.58
C ASN A 78 -10.62 -6.65 5.98
N VAL A 79 -11.30 -5.94 6.89
CA VAL A 79 -11.64 -6.39 8.24
C VAL A 79 -12.41 -7.72 8.13
N VAL A 80 -13.25 -7.83 7.10
CA VAL A 80 -14.05 -9.04 6.82
C VAL A 80 -13.18 -10.22 6.38
N ALA A 81 -12.17 -10.00 5.51
CA ALA A 81 -11.26 -11.09 5.12
C ALA A 81 -10.32 -11.47 6.28
N ARG A 82 -9.97 -10.52 7.15
CA ARG A 82 -9.17 -10.78 8.35
C ARG A 82 -9.93 -11.68 9.33
N ILE A 83 -11.22 -11.40 9.59
CA ILE A 83 -12.08 -12.19 10.50
C ILE A 83 -12.23 -13.65 10.05
N ARG A 84 -12.25 -13.91 8.73
CA ARG A 84 -12.43 -15.25 8.18
C ARG A 84 -11.22 -16.18 8.39
N TYR A 85 -10.04 -15.64 8.70
CA TYR A 85 -8.81 -16.38 8.95
C TYR A 85 -8.37 -16.39 10.43
N LEU A 86 -9.18 -15.88 11.37
CA LEU A 86 -8.86 -16.00 12.79
C LEU A 86 -9.17 -17.43 13.30
N PRO A 87 -8.25 -18.06 14.05
CA PRO A 87 -8.49 -19.34 14.71
C PRO A 87 -9.78 -19.28 15.52
N ALA A 88 -10.59 -20.36 15.49
CA ALA A 88 -11.92 -20.40 16.13
C ALA A 88 -11.95 -19.90 17.59
N ARG A 89 -10.83 -20.07 18.31
CA ARG A 89 -10.65 -19.59 19.69
C ARG A 89 -10.77 -18.07 19.82
N VAL A 90 -10.29 -17.31 18.83
CA VAL A 90 -10.35 -15.84 18.84
C VAL A 90 -11.73 -15.32 18.44
N GLN A 91 -12.46 -16.06 17.60
CA GLN A 91 -13.84 -15.73 17.25
C GLN A 91 -14.76 -15.83 18.47
N ILE A 92 -14.58 -16.86 19.30
CA ILE A 92 -15.31 -17.02 20.56
C ILE A 92 -14.97 -15.88 21.53
N ALA A 93 -13.69 -15.56 21.68
CA ALA A 93 -13.26 -14.45 22.56
C ALA A 93 -13.83 -13.09 22.11
N ALA A 94 -13.85 -12.81 20.80
CA ALA A 94 -14.44 -11.60 20.26
C ALA A 94 -15.96 -11.53 20.53
N GLY A 95 -16.67 -12.65 20.38
CA GLY A 95 -18.09 -12.74 20.73
C GLY A 95 -18.34 -12.47 22.22
N ILE A 96 -17.57 -13.11 23.10
CA ILE A 96 -17.67 -12.92 24.56
C ILE A 96 -17.38 -11.46 24.95
N ALA A 97 -16.34 -10.85 24.37
CA ALA A 97 -15.99 -9.46 24.65
C ALA A 97 -17.10 -8.49 24.24
N LEU A 98 -17.78 -8.75 23.12
CA LEU A 98 -18.88 -7.92 22.63
C LEU A 98 -20.10 -8.03 23.55
N VAL A 99 -20.47 -9.26 23.96
CA VAL A 99 -21.57 -9.50 24.90
C VAL A 99 -21.27 -8.90 26.27
N ALA A 100 -20.06 -9.08 26.79
CA ALA A 100 -19.64 -8.52 28.06
C ALA A 100 -19.62 -6.99 28.03
N GLY A 101 -19.09 -6.39 26.96
CA GLY A 101 -19.10 -4.94 26.75
C GLY A 101 -20.53 -4.37 26.68
N PHE A 102 -21.43 -5.07 25.98
CA PHE A 102 -22.84 -4.68 25.91
C PHE A 102 -23.55 -4.78 27.26
N MET A 103 -23.34 -5.87 28.02
CA MET A 103 -23.88 -6.01 29.38
C MET A 103 -23.34 -4.94 30.33
N LEU A 104 -22.08 -4.55 30.19
CA LEU A 104 -21.47 -3.53 31.03
C LEU A 104 -22.06 -2.14 30.73
N LEU A 105 -22.29 -1.84 29.44
CA LEU A 105 -22.98 -0.63 29.00
C LEU A 105 -24.43 -0.54 29.48
N THR A 106 -25.20 -1.64 29.40
CA THR A 106 -26.59 -1.66 29.88
C THR A 106 -26.68 -1.55 31.40
N ARG A 107 -25.76 -2.22 32.12
CA ARG A 107 -25.66 -2.09 33.58
C ARG A 107 -25.33 -0.66 34.00
N HIS A 108 -24.43 0.01 33.28
CA HIS A 108 -24.09 1.38 33.59
C HIS A 108 -25.29 2.32 33.40
N ARG A 109 -26.07 2.14 32.33
CA ARG A 109 -27.31 2.91 32.11
C ARG A 109 -28.35 2.69 33.21
N MET A 110 -28.55 1.45 33.65
CA MET A 110 -29.51 1.17 34.72
C MET A 110 -29.09 1.75 36.08
N LEU A 111 -27.79 1.77 36.39
CA LEU A 111 -27.30 2.41 37.62
C LEU A 111 -27.47 3.94 37.59
N ASP A 112 -27.34 4.57 36.42
CA ASP A 112 -27.56 6.00 36.25
C ASP A 112 -29.04 6.38 36.37
N ASP A 113 -29.96 5.54 35.88
CA ASP A 113 -31.41 5.75 36.04
C ASP A 113 -31.85 5.62 37.51
N VAL A 114 -31.35 4.61 38.25
CA VAL A 114 -31.64 4.45 39.70
C VAL A 114 -31.09 5.61 40.54
N ARG A 115 -29.97 6.22 40.12
CA ARG A 115 -29.41 7.42 40.80
C ARG A 115 -30.24 8.67 40.55
N ARG A 116 -30.90 8.79 39.39
CA ARG A 116 -31.84 9.90 39.11
C ARG A 116 -33.10 9.79 39.95
N GLU A 117 -33.69 8.59 40.03
CA GLU A 117 -34.93 8.35 40.77
C GLU A 117 -34.80 8.64 42.28
N LYS A 118 -33.63 8.33 42.89
CA LYS A 118 -33.34 8.68 44.29
C LYS A 118 -33.13 10.17 44.55
N ARG A 119 -32.91 11.00 43.52
CA ARG A 119 -32.71 12.44 43.65
C ARG A 119 -34.02 13.23 43.57
N GLU A 120 -35.10 12.60 43.12
CA GLU A 120 -36.41 13.23 42.91
C GLU A 120 -37.40 13.02 44.06
N VAL A 121 -37.00 12.33 45.14
CA VAL A 121 -37.78 12.29 46.38
C VAL A 121 -37.14 13.23 47.41
N PRO A 122 -37.45 14.55 47.38
CA PRO A 122 -37.16 15.40 48.51
C PRO A 122 -38.02 14.94 49.69
N ALA A 123 -37.36 14.74 50.83
CA ALA A 123 -38.02 14.50 52.11
C ALA A 123 -39.08 15.58 52.36
N LEU A 124 -40.33 15.15 52.51
CA LEU A 124 -41.40 15.92 53.15
C LEU A 124 -41.23 15.88 54.66
#